data_AF-A0A4R7DXW8-F1
#
_entry.id   AF-A0A4R7DXW8-F1
#
_cell.length_a   1.000
_cell.length_b   1.000
_cell.length_c   1.000
_cell.angle_alpha   90.00
_cell.angle_beta   90.00
_cell.angle_gamma   90.00
#
_symmetry.space_group_name_H-M   'P 1'
#
loop_
_entity.id
_entity.type
_entity.pdbx_description
1 polymer ?
#
loop_
_entity_poly.entity_id
_entity_poly.type
_entity_poly.pdbx_seq_one_letter_code
_entity_poly.pdbx_strand_id
1 'polypeptide(L)'
;MALKTISFVGLAPEKLLEAAEIEIQSQLHHTGGELFLYRKPKFKGYNLLRPSAEVQGLLQYFASIGCVCSEYRLAYSLLPNNVDEWPLKSEDLAYYYAFSAAEARINLEYDERVSDLFEAFEYSSEFARYRYMMNDFIRKYAESRSISTDIIWHFQYLSKHDDKDQEFSEDMTLDS
;
A
#
# COMPACT_ATOMS: atom_id res chain seq x y z
N MET A 1 -9.98 -13.69 16.16
CA MET A 1 -11.14 -12.85 15.83
C MET A 1 -11.16 -12.71 14.31
N ALA A 2 -12.13 -13.32 13.63
CA ALA A 2 -12.23 -13.19 12.18
C ALA A 2 -12.65 -11.75 11.87
N LEU A 3 -11.74 -10.93 11.33
CA LEU A 3 -12.09 -9.64 10.76
C LEU A 3 -13.09 -9.92 9.65
N LYS A 4 -14.35 -9.53 9.85
CA LYS A 4 -15.33 -9.54 8.77
C LYS A 4 -14.84 -8.50 7.77
N THR A 5 -14.33 -8.94 6.63
CA THR A 5 -13.76 -8.06 5.61
C THR A 5 -14.85 -7.10 5.14
N ILE A 6 -14.75 -5.82 5.54
CA ILE A 6 -15.69 -4.78 5.11
C ILE A 6 -15.24 -4.32 3.75
N SER A 7 -16.04 -4.62 2.72
CA SER A 7 -15.81 -4.10 1.37
C SER A 7 -16.55 -2.78 1.19
N PHE A 8 -15.81 -1.78 0.72
CA PHE A 8 -16.25 -0.48 0.25
C PHE A 8 -15.69 -0.18 -1.16
N VAL A 9 -15.27 -1.22 -1.90
CA VAL A 9 -14.87 -1.13 -3.32
C VAL A 9 -15.94 -0.41 -4.15
N GLY A 10 -17.22 -0.63 -3.84
CA GLY A 10 -18.36 -0.01 -4.53
C GLY A 10 -18.46 1.52 -4.38
N LEU A 11 -17.57 2.16 -3.60
CA LEU A 11 -17.43 3.62 -3.62
C LEU A 11 -16.74 4.11 -4.89
N ALA A 12 -15.92 3.28 -5.54
CA ALA A 12 -15.35 3.60 -6.84
C ALA A 12 -16.41 3.42 -7.95
N PRO A 13 -16.51 4.35 -8.92
CA PRO A 13 -17.41 4.19 -10.06
C PRO A 13 -17.08 2.92 -10.86
N GLU A 14 -18.10 2.25 -11.39
CA GLU A 14 -17.94 1.02 -12.19
C GLU A 14 -16.93 1.19 -13.34
N LYS A 15 -17.02 2.28 -14.10
CA LYS A 15 -16.06 2.60 -15.18
C LYS A 15 -14.60 2.71 -14.71
N LEU A 16 -14.39 3.14 -13.46
CA LEU A 16 -13.06 3.22 -12.87
C LEU A 16 -12.55 1.82 -12.51
N LEU A 17 -13.43 0.96 -11.97
CA LEU A 17 -13.12 -0.43 -11.65
C LEU A 17 -12.87 -1.27 -12.90
N GLU A 18 -13.64 -1.09 -13.97
CA GLU A 18 -13.38 -1.73 -15.27
C GLU A 18 -12.00 -1.35 -15.83
N ALA A 19 -11.65 -0.06 -15.75
CA ALA A 19 -10.34 0.40 -16.16
C ALA A 19 -9.21 -0.19 -15.29
N ALA A 20 -9.46 -0.31 -13.98
CA ALA A 20 -8.54 -0.91 -13.02
C ALA A 20 -8.34 -2.40 -13.32
N GLU A 21 -9.42 -3.11 -13.65
CA GLU A 21 -9.37 -4.52 -14.03
C GLU A 21 -8.54 -4.74 -15.29
N ILE A 22 -8.70 -3.89 -16.31
CA ILE A 22 -7.89 -3.96 -17.53
C ILE A 22 -6.39 -3.79 -17.21
N GLU A 23 -6.04 -2.85 -16.34
CA GLU A 23 -4.65 -2.63 -15.90
C GLU A 23 -4.11 -3.85 -15.13
N ILE A 24 -4.90 -4.39 -14.18
CA ILE A 24 -4.55 -5.58 -13.40
C ILE A 24 -4.28 -6.76 -14.34
N GLN A 25 -5.23 -7.07 -15.22
CA GLN A 25 -5.11 -8.21 -16.13
C GLN A 25 -3.94 -8.03 -17.10
N SER A 26 -3.67 -6.81 -17.55
CA SER A 26 -2.49 -6.51 -18.36
C SER A 26 -1.21 -6.88 -17.60
N GLN A 27 -1.01 -6.39 -16.37
CA GLN A 27 0.21 -6.71 -15.61
C GLN A 27 0.31 -8.19 -15.24
N LEU A 28 -0.80 -8.81 -14.81
CA LEU A 28 -0.83 -10.23 -14.49
C LEU A 28 -0.49 -11.10 -15.70
N HIS A 29 -0.89 -10.71 -16.91
CA HIS A 29 -0.52 -11.44 -18.12
C HIS A 29 1.01 -11.48 -18.33
N HIS A 30 1.69 -10.36 -18.07
CA HIS A 30 3.15 -10.25 -18.22
C HIS A 30 3.91 -10.96 -17.08
N THR A 31 3.30 -11.09 -15.90
CA THR A 31 3.91 -11.75 -14.72
C THR A 31 3.49 -13.20 -14.55
N GLY A 32 2.81 -13.81 -15.53
CA GLY A 32 2.33 -15.19 -15.44
C GLY A 32 1.23 -15.40 -14.39
N GLY A 33 0.55 -14.33 -14.00
CA GLY A 33 -0.52 -14.33 -13.00
C GLY A 33 -0.02 -14.15 -11.56
N GLU A 34 1.24 -13.83 -11.35
CA GLU A 34 1.85 -13.86 -10.01
C GLU A 34 1.85 -12.50 -9.30
N LEU A 35 2.02 -11.40 -10.05
CA LEU A 35 2.33 -10.10 -9.46
C LEU A 35 1.55 -8.96 -10.13
N PHE A 36 1.01 -8.09 -9.27
CA PHE A 36 0.44 -6.80 -9.65
C PHE A 36 1.01 -5.71 -8.73
N LEU A 37 1.60 -4.67 -9.33
CA LEU A 37 2.24 -3.59 -8.57
C LEU A 37 1.92 -2.23 -9.21
N TYR A 38 1.08 -1.45 -8.52
CA TYR A 38 0.70 -0.11 -8.97
C TYR A 38 1.30 0.99 -8.10
N ARG A 39 2.40 1.59 -8.57
CA ARG A 39 3.15 2.63 -7.81
C ARG A 39 2.78 4.06 -8.18
N LYS A 40 2.20 4.31 -9.35
CA LYS A 40 1.93 5.68 -9.81
C LYS A 40 0.97 6.38 -8.84
N PRO A 41 1.17 7.67 -8.54
CA PRO A 41 0.30 8.42 -7.62
C PRO A 41 -1.06 8.76 -8.23
N LYS A 42 -1.24 8.53 -9.54
CA LYS A 42 -2.47 8.83 -10.26
C LYS A 42 -2.92 7.63 -11.07
N PHE A 43 -4.22 7.38 -11.13
CA PHE A 43 -4.84 6.39 -12.01
C PHE A 43 -6.07 6.99 -12.69
N LYS A 44 -6.08 7.02 -14.04
CA LYS A 44 -7.21 7.54 -14.85
C LYS A 44 -7.76 8.89 -14.38
N GLY A 45 -6.87 9.81 -13.98
CA GLY A 45 -7.22 11.15 -13.50
C GLY A 45 -7.48 11.26 -12.00
N TYR A 46 -7.64 10.15 -11.28
CA TYR A 46 -7.77 10.12 -9.83
C TYR A 46 -6.39 10.19 -9.19
N ASN A 47 -6.21 11.07 -8.19
CA ASN A 47 -4.99 11.14 -7.40
C ASN A 47 -5.11 10.21 -6.19
N LEU A 48 -4.35 9.11 -6.19
CA LEU A 48 -4.40 8.06 -5.17
C LEU A 48 -3.86 8.52 -3.81
N LEU A 49 -3.25 9.70 -3.74
CA LEU A 49 -2.70 10.30 -2.52
C LEU A 49 -3.62 11.38 -1.92
N ARG A 50 -4.81 11.61 -2.49
CA ARG A 50 -5.73 12.67 -2.06
C ARG A 50 -7.05 12.11 -1.53
N PRO A 51 -7.63 12.71 -0.49
CA PRO A 51 -8.92 12.32 0.06
C PRO A 51 -10.04 12.21 -0.98
N SER A 52 -10.58 11.00 -1.15
CA SER A 52 -11.76 10.72 -1.96
C SER A 52 -12.31 9.32 -1.60
N ALA A 53 -13.63 9.20 -1.58
CA ALA A 53 -14.29 7.93 -1.31
C ALA A 53 -14.06 6.94 -2.46
N GLU A 54 -14.10 7.45 -3.69
CA GLU A 54 -13.78 6.71 -4.92
C GLU A 54 -12.34 6.20 -4.90
N VAL A 55 -11.40 7.03 -4.45
CA VAL A 55 -9.99 6.64 -4.28
C VAL A 55 -9.85 5.53 -3.24
N GLN A 56 -10.55 5.61 -2.09
CA GLN A 56 -10.53 4.53 -1.10
C GLN A 56 -11.11 3.22 -1.65
N GLY A 57 -12.20 3.29 -2.42
CA GLY A 57 -12.76 2.12 -3.11
C GLY A 57 -11.77 1.51 -4.12
N LEU A 58 -11.11 2.35 -4.93
CA LEU A 58 -10.11 1.90 -5.90
C LEU A 58 -8.86 1.31 -5.24
N LEU A 59 -8.36 1.95 -4.17
CA LEU A 59 -7.24 1.42 -3.39
C LEU A 59 -7.58 0.07 -2.76
N GLN A 60 -8.82 -0.10 -2.26
CA GLN A 60 -9.27 -1.41 -1.77
C GLN A 60 -9.38 -2.45 -2.89
N TYR A 61 -9.76 -2.05 -4.09
CA TYR A 61 -9.77 -2.95 -5.25
C TYR A 61 -8.35 -3.43 -5.58
N PHE A 62 -7.39 -2.53 -5.71
CA PHE A 62 -5.99 -2.90 -5.93
C PHE A 62 -5.39 -3.72 -4.77
N ALA A 63 -5.71 -3.36 -3.52
CA ALA A 63 -5.30 -4.11 -2.34
C ALA A 63 -5.86 -5.54 -2.35
N SER A 64 -7.09 -5.75 -2.86
CA SER A 64 -7.69 -7.09 -2.92
C SER A 64 -6.96 -8.06 -3.86
N ILE A 65 -6.10 -7.54 -4.74
CA ILE A 65 -5.24 -8.31 -5.65
C ILE A 65 -3.78 -8.37 -5.11
N GLY A 66 -3.53 -7.92 -3.88
CA GLY A 66 -2.20 -7.98 -3.24
C GLY A 66 -1.25 -6.86 -3.61
N CYS A 67 -1.74 -5.73 -4.14
CA CYS A 67 -0.89 -4.58 -4.45
C CYS A 67 -0.41 -3.88 -3.17
N VAL A 68 0.81 -4.19 -2.73
CA VAL A 68 1.47 -3.66 -1.52
C VAL A 68 1.40 -2.12 -1.43
N CYS A 69 1.71 -1.41 -2.51
CA CYS A 69 1.66 0.06 -2.51
C CYS A 69 0.25 0.58 -2.26
N SER A 70 -0.76 -0.09 -2.81
CA SER A 70 -2.17 0.28 -2.60
C SER A 70 -2.64 -0.06 -1.20
N GLU A 71 -2.15 -1.16 -0.61
CA GLU A 71 -2.43 -1.50 0.79
C GLU A 71 -1.87 -0.46 1.76
N TYR A 72 -0.62 0.00 1.58
CA TYR A 72 -0.07 1.08 2.41
C TYR A 72 -0.84 2.39 2.25
N ARG A 73 -1.18 2.78 1.02
CA ARG A 73 -2.00 3.96 0.73
C ARG A 73 -3.37 3.85 1.40
N LEU A 74 -4.02 2.70 1.28
CA LEU A 74 -5.32 2.44 1.86
C LEU A 74 -5.25 2.51 3.38
N ALA A 75 -4.26 1.86 3.99
CA ALA A 75 -4.04 1.89 5.42
C ALA A 75 -3.91 3.33 5.95
N TYR A 76 -3.08 4.14 5.29
CA TYR A 76 -2.91 5.55 5.64
C TYR A 76 -4.20 6.36 5.47
N SER A 77 -4.97 6.09 4.40
CA SER A 77 -6.26 6.77 4.18
C SER A 77 -7.26 6.50 5.32
N LEU A 78 -7.26 5.28 5.85
CA LEU A 78 -8.16 4.81 6.90
C LEU A 78 -7.72 5.25 8.31
N LEU A 79 -6.49 5.72 8.49
CA LEU A 79 -5.98 6.12 9.80
C LEU A 79 -6.79 7.29 10.38
N PRO A 80 -7.42 7.13 11.57
CA PRO A 80 -8.29 8.17 12.15
C PRO A 80 -7.60 9.51 12.42
N ASN A 81 -6.34 9.48 12.83
CA ASN A 81 -5.58 10.67 13.24
C ASN A 81 -4.68 11.23 12.12
N ASN A 82 -4.96 10.89 10.86
CA ASN A 82 -4.26 11.45 9.71
C ASN A 82 -4.62 12.94 9.56
N VAL A 83 -3.65 13.76 9.13
CA VAL A 83 -3.82 15.20 8.84
C VAL A 83 -4.87 15.42 7.74
N ASP A 84 -4.95 14.49 6.79
CA ASP A 84 -5.92 14.55 5.70
C ASP A 84 -7.30 14.00 6.12
N GLU A 85 -8.35 14.76 5.82
CA GLU A 85 -9.76 14.40 6.07
C GLU A 85 -10.28 13.38 5.04
N TRP A 86 -9.85 12.12 5.16
CA TRP A 86 -10.38 11.02 4.35
C TRP A 86 -11.80 10.61 4.76
N PRO A 87 -12.69 10.24 3.81
CA PRO A 87 -14.09 9.95 4.11
C PRO A 87 -14.32 8.75 5.04
N LEU A 88 -13.61 7.65 4.79
CA LEU A 88 -13.66 6.45 5.64
C LEU A 88 -12.46 6.39 6.57
N LYS A 89 -12.73 6.12 7.85
CA LYS A 89 -11.72 5.97 8.90
C LYS A 89 -12.00 4.72 9.71
N SER A 90 -10.96 3.93 9.98
CA SER A 90 -11.02 2.75 10.83
C SER A 90 -9.60 2.35 11.21
N GLU A 91 -9.27 2.44 12.50
CA GLU A 91 -7.95 2.04 12.99
C GLU A 91 -7.69 0.55 12.76
N ASP A 92 -8.69 -0.31 12.99
CA ASP A 92 -8.57 -1.75 12.80
C ASP A 92 -8.29 -2.12 11.33
N LEU A 93 -8.97 -1.47 10.37
CA LEU A 93 -8.72 -1.70 8.95
C LEU A 93 -7.39 -1.07 8.51
N ALA A 94 -7.04 0.10 9.03
CA ALA A 94 -5.74 0.72 8.78
C ALA A 94 -4.61 -0.20 9.22
N TYR A 95 -4.70 -0.74 10.44
CA TYR A 95 -3.78 -1.74 10.95
C TYR A 95 -3.75 -2.98 10.04
N TYR A 96 -4.91 -3.56 9.73
CA TYR A 96 -5.00 -4.75 8.89
C TYR A 96 -4.25 -4.59 7.55
N TYR A 97 -4.54 -3.53 6.80
CA TYR A 97 -3.91 -3.30 5.49
C TYR A 97 -2.42 -2.96 5.62
N ALA A 98 -2.01 -2.22 6.65
CA ALA A 98 -0.60 -1.88 6.83
C ALA A 98 0.25 -3.12 7.13
N PHE A 99 -0.27 -4.05 7.94
CA PHE A 99 0.41 -5.30 8.25
C PHE A 99 0.40 -6.27 7.08
N SER A 100 -0.72 -6.39 6.35
CA SER A 100 -0.80 -7.16 5.10
C SER A 100 0.29 -6.69 4.11
N ALA A 101 0.43 -5.37 3.94
CA ALA A 101 1.43 -4.78 3.06
C ALA A 101 2.87 -5.08 3.52
N ALA A 102 3.13 -5.00 4.83
CA ALA A 102 4.44 -5.28 5.40
C ALA A 102 4.84 -6.75 5.23
N GLU A 103 3.92 -7.67 5.50
CA GLU A 103 4.14 -9.11 5.32
C GLU A 103 4.40 -9.44 3.85
N ALA A 104 3.56 -8.94 2.94
CA ALA A 104 3.73 -9.13 1.50
C ALA A 104 5.07 -8.57 1.01
N ARG A 105 5.44 -7.36 1.46
CA ARG A 105 6.72 -6.73 1.12
C ARG A 105 7.93 -7.56 1.56
N ILE A 106 7.92 -8.11 2.78
CA ILE A 106 9.03 -8.93 3.30
C ILE A 106 9.10 -10.25 2.55
N ASN A 107 7.95 -10.89 2.29
CA ASN A 107 7.92 -12.14 1.52
C ASN A 107 8.42 -11.98 0.08
N LEU A 108 8.35 -10.76 -0.48
CA LEU A 108 8.82 -10.41 -1.82
C LEU A 108 10.22 -9.76 -1.83
N GLU A 109 10.93 -9.71 -0.69
CA GLU A 109 12.22 -9.03 -0.58
C GLU A 109 13.27 -9.54 -1.57
N TYR A 110 13.28 -10.85 -1.82
CA TYR A 110 14.25 -11.50 -2.69
C TYR A 110 13.70 -11.81 -4.09
N ASP A 111 12.50 -11.31 -4.43
CA ASP A 111 11.98 -11.43 -5.81
C ASP A 111 12.60 -10.33 -6.68
N GLU A 112 13.61 -10.71 -7.47
CA GLU A 112 14.38 -9.81 -8.35
C GLU A 112 13.52 -9.03 -9.35
N ARG A 113 12.27 -9.45 -9.60
CA ARG A 113 11.35 -8.73 -10.50
C ARG A 113 10.79 -7.46 -9.85
N VAL A 114 10.74 -7.39 -8.52
CA VAL A 114 10.04 -6.34 -7.77
C VAL A 114 10.83 -5.74 -6.62
N SER A 115 11.95 -6.36 -6.19
CA SER A 115 12.79 -5.91 -5.08
C SER A 115 13.18 -4.44 -5.22
N ASP A 116 13.74 -4.06 -6.37
CA ASP A 116 14.24 -2.70 -6.64
C ASP A 116 13.08 -1.69 -6.71
N LEU A 117 11.91 -2.15 -7.18
CA LEU A 117 10.70 -1.33 -7.27
C LEU A 117 10.14 -1.04 -5.88
N PHE A 118 10.22 -2.00 -4.97
CA PHE A 118 9.85 -1.81 -3.58
C PHE A 118 10.86 -0.95 -2.82
N GLU A 119 12.16 -1.17 -3.04
CA GLU A 119 13.20 -0.35 -2.44
C GLU A 119 13.00 1.13 -2.82
N ALA A 120 12.86 1.42 -4.13
CA ALA A 120 12.56 2.76 -4.60
C ALA A 120 11.26 3.35 -4.02
N PHE A 121 10.25 2.52 -3.75
CA PHE A 121 9.04 2.96 -3.08
C PHE A 121 9.31 3.28 -1.60
N GLU A 122 10.04 2.45 -0.88
CA GLU A 122 10.34 2.60 0.56
C GLU A 122 11.22 3.82 0.87
N TYR A 123 12.08 4.20 -0.07
CA TYR A 123 12.89 5.42 -0.01
C TYR A 123 12.21 6.66 -0.60
N SER A 124 10.99 6.52 -1.16
CA SER A 124 10.25 7.67 -1.65
C SER A 124 9.75 8.57 -0.52
N SER A 125 9.58 9.87 -0.82
CA SER A 125 8.96 10.83 0.09
C SER A 125 7.53 10.46 0.49
N GLU A 126 6.83 9.70 -0.36
CA GLU A 126 5.50 9.15 -0.05
C GLU A 126 5.56 8.13 1.10
N PHE A 127 6.61 7.33 1.20
CA PHE A 127 6.66 6.23 2.16
C PHE A 127 7.01 6.67 3.57
N ALA A 128 7.62 7.84 3.75
CA ALA A 128 7.95 8.39 5.06
C ALA A 128 6.74 8.43 6.03
N ARG A 129 5.55 8.77 5.52
CA ARG A 129 4.30 8.75 6.31
C ARG A 129 3.83 7.34 6.65
N TYR A 130 4.04 6.37 5.77
CA TYR A 130 3.67 4.98 6.01
C TYR A 130 4.60 4.33 7.03
N ARG A 131 5.90 4.68 6.96
CA ARG A 131 6.90 4.30 7.96
C ARG A 131 6.56 4.86 9.34
N TYR A 132 6.14 6.13 9.41
CA TYR A 132 5.68 6.72 10.67
C TYR A 132 4.45 5.97 11.24
N MET A 133 3.43 5.75 10.40
CA MET A 133 2.23 4.99 10.78
C MET A 133 2.58 3.58 11.27
N MET A 134 3.48 2.87 10.58
CA MET A 134 3.89 1.52 10.95
C MET A 134 4.65 1.48 12.27
N ASN A 135 5.57 2.42 12.50
CA ASN A 135 6.26 2.53 13.78
C ASN A 135 5.29 2.82 14.94
N ASP A 136 4.25 3.63 14.72
CA ASP A 136 3.20 3.87 15.71
C ASP A 136 2.39 2.59 16.01
N PHE A 137 1.97 1.87 14.96
CA PHE A 137 1.27 0.60 15.14
C PHE A 137 2.12 -0.46 15.83
N ILE A 138 3.40 -0.60 15.47
CA ILE A 138 4.34 -1.51 16.14
C ILE A 138 4.41 -1.17 17.62
N ARG A 139 4.61 0.10 17.96
CA ARG A 139 4.67 0.55 19.37
C ARG A 139 3.37 0.24 20.13
N LYS A 140 2.21 0.42 19.49
CA LYS A 140 0.90 0.22 20.12
C LYS A 140 0.50 -1.25 20.23
N TYR A 141 0.90 -2.08 19.28
CA TYR A 141 0.33 -3.42 19.10
C TYR A 141 1.33 -4.59 19.13
N ALA A 142 2.64 -4.36 19.22
CA ALA A 142 3.65 -5.42 19.15
C ALA A 142 3.36 -6.59 20.11
N GLU A 143 3.09 -6.29 21.37
CA GLU A 143 2.80 -7.30 22.39
C GLU A 143 1.41 -7.91 22.23
N SER A 144 0.39 -7.08 22.01
CA SER A 144 -1.01 -7.51 22.03
C SER A 144 -1.45 -8.28 20.78
N ARG A 145 -0.73 -8.12 19.66
CA ARG A 145 -1.05 -8.73 18.36
C ARG A 145 0.04 -9.67 17.84
N SER A 146 1.11 -9.89 18.61
CA SER A 146 2.23 -10.77 18.25
C SER A 146 2.83 -10.45 16.87
N ILE A 147 3.18 -9.18 16.66
CA ILE A 147 3.79 -8.72 15.41
C ILE A 147 5.11 -9.47 15.16
N SER A 148 5.33 -9.93 13.92
CA SER A 148 6.57 -10.61 13.52
C SER A 148 7.81 -9.74 13.79
N THR A 149 8.88 -10.38 14.28
CA THR A 149 10.16 -9.72 14.51
C THR A 149 10.77 -9.18 13.21
N ASP A 150 10.49 -9.81 12.07
CA ASP A 150 11.00 -9.36 10.76
C ASP A 150 10.39 -8.02 10.36
N ILE A 151 9.08 -7.84 10.60
CA ILE A 151 8.40 -6.55 10.39
C ILE A 151 8.99 -5.48 11.30
N ILE A 152 9.21 -5.80 12.57
CA ILE A 152 9.81 -4.85 13.53
C ILE A 152 11.21 -4.45 13.06
N TRP A 153 12.02 -5.42 12.66
CA TRP A 153 13.38 -5.18 12.19
C TRP A 153 13.41 -4.35 10.91
N HIS A 154 12.55 -4.68 9.93
CA HIS A 154 12.44 -3.96 8.67
C HIS A 154 12.15 -2.47 8.88
N PHE A 155 11.13 -2.13 9.67
CA PHE A 155 10.78 -0.74 9.93
C PHE A 155 11.82 0.00 10.79
N GLN A 156 12.50 -0.68 11.71
CA GLN A 156 13.64 -0.12 12.44
C GLN A 156 14.84 0.14 11.52
N TYR A 157 15.11 -0.74 10.57
CA TYR A 157 16.17 -0.58 9.57
C TYR A 157 15.88 0.64 8.70
N LEU A 158 14.68 0.72 8.13
CA LEU A 158 14.27 1.86 7.31
C LEU A 158 14.36 3.17 8.09
N SER A 159 13.96 3.22 9.36
CA SER A 159 14.06 4.44 10.18
C SER A 159 15.50 4.90 10.45
N LYS A 160 16.49 4.00 10.41
CA LYS A 160 17.90 4.34 10.61
C LYS A 160 18.61 4.78 9.33
N HIS A 161 18.09 4.39 8.17
CA HIS A 161 18.71 4.60 6.86
C HIS A 161 17.86 5.54 5.99
N ASP A 162 17.11 6.47 6.60
CA ASP A 162 16.27 7.41 5.87
C ASP A 162 17.12 8.43 5.09
N ASP A 163 17.46 8.09 3.85
CA ASP A 163 18.11 9.01 2.91
C ASP A 163 17.06 9.97 2.36
N LYS A 164 17.05 11.19 2.89
CA LYS A 164 16.05 12.24 2.60
C LYS A 164 16.09 12.81 1.17
N ASP A 165 16.92 12.27 0.27
CA ASP A 165 17.34 12.94 -0.96
C ASP A 165 17.00 12.19 -2.27
N GLN A 166 16.20 11.11 -2.25
CA GLN A 166 15.77 10.46 -3.50
C GLN A 166 14.48 11.08 -4.08
N GLU A 167 14.62 11.76 -5.22
CA GLU A 167 13.50 12.20 -6.05
C GLU A 167 12.78 11.00 -6.68
N PHE A 168 11.45 10.97 -6.56
CA PHE A 168 10.60 9.97 -7.21
C PHE A 168 10.63 10.19 -8.73
N SER A 169 11.23 9.26 -9.49
CA SER A 169 11.05 9.22 -10.94
C SER A 169 9.75 8.49 -11.28
N GLU A 170 8.87 9.13 -12.08
CA GLU A 170 7.56 8.58 -12.48
C GLU A 170 7.67 7.33 -13.39
N ASP A 171 8.89 6.89 -13.72
CA ASP A 171 9.18 6.09 -14.91
C ASP A 171 9.81 4.73 -14.60
N MET A 172 9.19 3.99 -13.69
CA MET A 172 9.56 2.60 -13.44
C MET A 172 8.28 1.74 -13.36
N THR A 173 7.62 1.60 -14.49
CA THR A 173 6.79 0.40 -14.70
C THR A 173 7.70 -0.81 -14.85
N LEU A 174 7.21 -2.00 -14.53
CA LEU A 174 7.69 -3.18 -15.26
C LEU A 174 7.38 -2.86 -16.71
N ASP A 175 8.39 -2.45 -17.47
CA ASP A 175 8.19 -1.95 -18.81
C ASP A 175 7.55 -3.03 -19.68
N SER A 176 6.35 -2.68 -20.16
CA SER A 176 5.60 -3.23 -21.30
C SER A 176 5.44 -4.75 -21.34
#